data_AF-A0A844EPD0-F1
#
_entry.id   AF-A0A844EPD0-F1
#
_cell.length_a   1.000
_cell.length_b   1.000
_cell.length_c   1.000
_cell.angle_alpha   90.00
_cell.angle_beta   90.00
_cell.angle_gamma   90.00
#
_symmetry.space_group_name_H-M   'P 1'
#
loop_
_entity.id
_entity.type
_entity.pdbx_description
1 polymer ?
#
loop_
_entity_poly.entity_id
_entity_poly.type
_entity_poly.pdbx_seq_one_letter_code
_entity_poly.pdbx_strand_id
1 'polypeptide(L)'
;PRFIGEVLYVCFFSYFVNIFVQGFELLGVGQLPIVVRGILACLGIIFFCTAISLYQRANLLMHPNDDTTNILRFMYLKKSAVAAQLIDFIPPIIAMVISFAVTKNLYAVNVGTIFSILFNGLIIQTADRYVWPKLKHNFKVLGNDDQ
;
A
#
# COMPACT_ATOMS: atom_id res chain seq x y z
N PRO A 1 -16.75 5.34 16.25
CA PRO A 1 -15.43 5.35 16.94
C PRO A 1 -14.25 4.95 16.02
N ARG A 2 -14.34 3.86 15.22
CA ARG A 2 -13.25 3.43 14.32
C ARG A 2 -12.92 4.43 13.20
N PHE A 3 -13.94 4.92 12.49
CA PHE A 3 -13.77 5.91 11.41
C PHE A 3 -13.01 7.18 11.84
N ILE A 4 -13.28 7.70 13.04
CA ILE A 4 -12.57 8.89 13.56
C ILE A 4 -11.10 8.56 13.83
N GLY A 5 -10.80 7.37 14.36
CA GLY A 5 -9.42 6.91 14.58
C GLY A 5 -8.66 6.72 13.28
N GLU A 6 -9.30 6.19 12.24
CA GLU A 6 -8.70 6.00 10.92
C GLU A 6 -8.44 7.33 10.22
N VAL A 7 -9.41 8.26 10.24
CA VAL A 7 -9.24 9.62 9.68
C VAL A 7 -8.11 10.35 10.40
N LEU A 8 -8.09 10.31 11.73
CA LEU A 8 -7.05 10.96 12.52
C LEU A 8 -5.67 10.35 12.22
N TYR A 9 -5.59 9.02 12.11
CA TYR A 9 -4.36 8.33 11.70
C TYR A 9 -3.88 8.78 10.32
N VAL A 10 -4.75 8.84 9.31
CA VAL A 10 -4.40 9.28 7.94
C VAL A 10 -3.92 10.74 7.92
N CYS A 11 -4.54 11.61 8.72
CA CYS A 11 -4.12 13.00 8.87
C CYS A 11 -2.67 13.11 9.37
N PHE A 12 -2.29 12.35 10.42
CA PHE A 12 -0.92 12.37 10.95
C PHE A 12 0.08 11.63 10.07
N PHE A 13 -0.34 10.51 9.46
CA PHE A 13 0.49 9.69 8.60
C PHE A 13 1.06 10.48 7.42
N SER A 14 0.27 11.38 6.83
CA SER A 14 0.69 12.22 5.71
C SER A 14 1.88 13.13 6.09
N TYR A 15 1.86 13.73 7.28
CA TYR A 15 2.99 14.54 7.76
C TYR A 15 4.22 13.69 8.04
N PHE A 16 4.05 12.49 8.59
CA PHE A 16 5.16 11.56 8.83
C PHE A 16 5.84 11.16 7.52
N VAL A 17 5.08 10.80 6.49
CA VAL A 17 5.62 10.50 5.15
C VAL A 17 6.35 11.71 4.58
N ASN A 18 5.82 12.93 4.78
CA ASN A 18 6.45 14.16 4.29
C ASN A 18 7.86 14.39 4.88
N ILE A 19 8.14 13.96 6.11
CA ILE A 19 9.49 14.03 6.70
C ILE A 19 10.48 13.20 5.87
N PHE A 20 10.10 12.00 5.43
CA PHE A 20 10.94 11.18 4.56
C PHE A 20 11.08 11.76 3.17
N VAL A 21 10.01 12.35 2.61
CA VAL A 21 10.06 13.05 1.32
C VAL A 21 11.10 14.17 1.36
N GLN A 22 11.05 15.03 2.39
CA GLN A 22 12.04 16.09 2.60
C GLN A 22 13.45 15.54 2.78
N GLY A 23 13.60 14.41 3.50
CA GLY A 23 14.88 13.73 3.62
C GLY A 23 15.45 13.28 2.27
N PHE A 24 14.63 12.69 1.41
CA PHE A 24 15.05 12.28 0.07
C PHE A 24 15.33 13.47 -0.87
N GLU A 25 14.59 14.56 -0.72
CA GLU A 25 14.87 15.81 -1.43
C GLU A 25 16.22 16.40 -1.01
N LEU A 26 16.52 16.42 0.29
CA LEU A 26 17.81 16.87 0.84
C LEU A 26 18.97 16.01 0.33
N LEU A 27 18.76 14.69 0.20
CA LEU A 27 19.72 13.75 -0.39
C LEU A 27 19.89 13.94 -1.92
N GLY A 28 19.14 14.85 -2.55
CA GLY A 28 19.25 15.15 -3.97
C GLY A 28 18.62 14.12 -4.89
N VAL A 29 17.75 13.23 -4.37
CA VAL A 29 17.10 12.17 -5.18
C VAL A 29 16.27 12.78 -6.34
N GLY A 30 15.73 13.99 -6.13
CA GLY A 30 15.00 14.73 -7.17
C GLY A 30 15.86 15.14 -8.37
N GLN A 31 17.16 15.36 -8.16
CA GLN A 31 18.12 15.81 -9.19
C GLN A 31 18.74 14.64 -9.98
N LEU A 32 18.48 13.40 -9.55
CA LEU A 32 19.01 12.21 -10.22
C LEU A 32 18.36 12.00 -11.61
N PRO A 33 19.06 11.32 -12.54
CA PRO A 33 18.51 10.96 -13.84
C PRO A 33 17.20 10.20 -13.70
N ILE A 34 16.28 10.41 -14.66
CA ILE A 34 14.93 9.80 -14.63
C ILE A 34 14.97 8.27 -14.50
N VAL A 35 15.99 7.62 -15.08
CA VAL A 35 16.18 6.17 -15.02
C VAL A 35 16.51 5.72 -13.58
N VAL A 36 17.43 6.42 -12.92
CA VAL A 36 17.84 6.10 -11.54
C VAL A 36 16.66 6.33 -10.59
N ARG A 37 15.92 7.43 -10.78
CA ARG A 37 14.70 7.71 -10.01
C ARG A 37 13.63 6.64 -10.23
N GLY A 38 13.47 6.15 -11.45
CA GLY A 38 12.56 5.04 -11.78
C GLY A 38 12.93 3.75 -11.05
N ILE A 39 14.21 3.38 -11.06
CA ILE A 39 14.70 2.19 -10.34
C ILE A 39 14.49 2.34 -8.83
N LEU A 40 14.84 3.49 -8.26
CA LEU A 40 14.62 3.77 -6.83
C LEU A 40 13.13 3.71 -6.47
N ALA A 41 12.24 4.21 -7.33
CA ALA A 41 10.79 4.10 -7.14
C ALA A 41 10.33 2.64 -7.14
N CYS A 42 10.77 1.83 -8.10
CA CYS A 42 10.44 0.40 -8.14
C CYS A 42 10.97 -0.36 -6.92
N LEU A 43 12.20 -0.08 -6.49
CA LEU A 43 12.77 -0.66 -5.28
C LEU A 43 11.99 -0.25 -4.03
N GLY A 44 11.63 1.03 -3.91
CA GLY A 44 10.79 1.54 -2.84
C GLY A 44 9.45 0.79 -2.76
N ILE A 45 8.81 0.54 -3.91
CA ILE A 45 7.58 -0.24 -4.00
C ILE A 45 7.80 -1.69 -3.51
N ILE A 46 8.91 -2.34 -3.89
CA ILE A 46 9.22 -3.69 -3.43
C ILE A 46 9.37 -3.75 -1.90
N PHE A 47 10.10 -2.80 -1.32
CA PHE A 47 10.24 -2.70 0.14
C PHE A 47 8.91 -2.42 0.82
N PHE A 48 8.13 -1.50 0.27
CA PHE A 48 6.80 -1.16 0.76
C PHE A 48 5.86 -2.39 0.76
N CYS A 49 5.75 -3.11 -0.36
CA CYS A 49 4.95 -4.33 -0.45
C CYS A 49 5.42 -5.42 0.52
N THR A 50 6.73 -5.55 0.70
CA THR A 50 7.31 -6.50 1.66
C THR A 50 6.95 -6.12 3.10
N ALA A 51 6.99 -4.84 3.43
CA ALA A 51 6.55 -4.33 4.72
C ALA A 51 5.06 -4.61 4.94
N ILE A 52 4.18 -4.29 3.98
CA ILE A 52 2.74 -4.60 4.06
C ILE A 52 2.52 -6.08 4.35
N SER A 53 3.19 -6.98 3.61
CA SER A 53 3.11 -8.43 3.82
C SER A 53 3.45 -8.83 5.26
N LEU A 54 4.46 -8.21 5.88
CA LEU A 54 4.84 -8.47 7.27
C LEU A 54 3.82 -7.87 8.25
N TYR A 55 3.41 -6.62 8.05
CA TYR A 55 2.43 -5.93 8.91
C TYR A 55 1.08 -6.63 8.91
N GLN A 56 0.58 -7.05 7.74
CA GLN A 56 -0.66 -7.80 7.59
C GLN A 56 -0.65 -9.14 8.34
N ARG A 57 0.51 -9.79 8.41
CA ARG A 57 0.68 -11.06 9.14
C ARG A 57 0.85 -10.86 10.63
N ALA A 58 1.59 -9.84 11.02
CA ALA A 58 1.86 -9.52 12.43
C ALA A 58 0.62 -8.96 13.15
N ASN A 59 -0.28 -8.29 12.43
CA ASN A 59 -1.51 -7.67 12.98
C ASN A 59 -1.23 -6.76 14.19
N LEU A 60 -0.20 -5.92 14.09
CA LEU A 60 0.20 -4.98 15.16
C LEU A 60 -0.66 -3.72 15.14
N LEU A 61 -0.45 -2.87 14.13
CA LEU A 61 -1.20 -1.65 13.84
C LEU A 61 -1.23 -1.54 12.32
N MET A 62 -2.37 -1.80 11.70
CA MET A 62 -2.50 -1.74 10.24
C MET A 62 -2.96 -0.35 9.82
N HIS A 63 -2.35 0.18 8.76
CA HIS A 63 -2.90 1.31 8.04
C HIS A 63 -4.32 0.92 7.53
N PRO A 64 -5.31 1.83 7.55
CA PRO A 64 -6.70 1.48 7.19
C PRO A 64 -6.84 0.81 5.81
N ASN A 65 -6.03 1.26 4.85
CA ASN A 65 -5.91 0.66 3.52
C ASN A 65 -5.38 -0.80 3.56
N ASP A 66 -4.36 -1.05 4.38
CA ASP A 66 -3.77 -2.38 4.52
C ASP A 66 -4.71 -3.34 5.24
N ASP A 67 -5.53 -2.83 6.16
CA ASP A 67 -6.59 -3.59 6.82
C ASP A 67 -7.72 -3.93 5.83
N THR A 68 -8.13 -2.96 4.99
CA THR A 68 -9.13 -3.15 3.94
C THR A 68 -8.71 -4.24 2.95
N THR A 69 -7.47 -4.20 2.47
CA THR A 69 -6.95 -5.25 1.58
C THR A 69 -6.87 -6.62 2.26
N ASN A 70 -6.57 -6.66 3.56
CA ASN A 70 -6.51 -7.91 4.31
C ASN A 70 -7.91 -8.53 4.50
N ILE A 71 -8.89 -7.70 4.88
CA ILE A 71 -10.30 -8.05 4.94
C ILE A 71 -10.77 -8.58 3.58
N LEU A 72 -10.48 -7.86 2.50
CA LEU A 72 -10.93 -8.22 1.16
C LEU A 72 -10.30 -9.55 0.70
N ARG A 73 -9.01 -9.73 1.01
CA ARG A 73 -8.26 -10.97 0.74
C ARG A 73 -8.86 -12.18 1.43
N PHE A 74 -9.15 -12.07 2.73
CA PHE A 74 -9.58 -13.22 3.53
C PHE A 74 -11.08 -13.49 3.51
N MET A 75 -11.91 -12.44 3.46
CA MET A 75 -13.38 -12.59 3.50
C MET A 75 -14.01 -12.74 2.11
N TYR A 76 -13.46 -12.12 1.06
CA TYR A 76 -14.13 -12.04 -0.24
C TYR A 76 -13.37 -12.72 -1.39
N LEU A 77 -12.04 -12.72 -1.37
CA LEU A 77 -11.22 -13.08 -2.55
C LEU A 77 -10.41 -14.37 -2.39
N LYS A 78 -10.91 -15.31 -1.58
CA LYS A 78 -10.34 -16.66 -1.43
C LYS A 78 -8.82 -16.66 -1.18
N LYS A 79 -8.31 -15.72 -0.37
CA LYS A 79 -6.89 -15.54 0.01
C LYS A 79 -5.97 -14.97 -1.07
N SER A 80 -6.49 -14.49 -2.20
CA SER A 80 -5.68 -13.85 -3.25
C SER A 80 -5.29 -12.41 -2.86
N ALA A 81 -3.99 -12.19 -2.58
CA ALA A 81 -3.46 -10.85 -2.34
C ALA A 81 -3.52 -9.98 -3.61
N VAL A 82 -3.36 -10.60 -4.79
CA VAL A 82 -3.39 -9.89 -6.08
C VAL A 82 -4.73 -9.26 -6.33
N ALA A 83 -5.81 -10.04 -6.21
CA ALA A 83 -7.15 -9.54 -6.44
C ALA A 83 -7.54 -8.49 -5.39
N ALA A 84 -7.12 -8.67 -4.13
CA ALA A 84 -7.44 -7.74 -3.05
C ALA A 84 -6.82 -6.37 -3.28
N GLN A 85 -5.55 -6.34 -3.68
CA GLN A 85 -4.84 -5.10 -3.98
C GLN A 85 -5.41 -4.40 -5.22
N LEU A 86 -5.77 -5.15 -6.27
CA LEU A 86 -6.37 -4.56 -7.48
C LEU A 86 -7.72 -3.89 -7.19
N ILE A 87 -8.58 -4.53 -6.38
CA ILE A 87 -9.89 -3.95 -6.02
C ILE A 87 -9.70 -2.74 -5.10
N ASP A 88 -8.75 -2.79 -4.18
CA ASP A 88 -8.42 -1.67 -3.29
C ASP A 88 -7.85 -0.46 -4.04
N PHE A 89 -7.22 -0.67 -5.21
CA PHE A 89 -6.83 0.42 -6.10
C PHE A 89 -7.99 1.05 -6.89
N ILE A 90 -9.18 0.46 -6.91
CA ILE A 90 -10.32 1.00 -7.68
C ILE A 90 -10.71 2.41 -7.19
N PRO A 91 -10.94 2.68 -5.90
CA PRO A 91 -11.30 4.03 -5.45
C PRO A 91 -10.25 5.10 -5.79
N PRO A 92 -8.93 4.87 -5.57
CA PRO A 92 -7.88 5.79 -6.03
C PRO A 92 -7.88 6.01 -7.56
N ILE A 93 -8.08 4.96 -8.36
CA ILE A 93 -8.13 5.06 -9.83
C ILE A 93 -9.36 5.87 -10.26
N ILE A 94 -10.53 5.66 -9.65
CA ILE A 94 -11.74 6.45 -9.93
C ILE A 94 -11.49 7.93 -9.61
N ALA A 95 -10.91 8.23 -8.45
CA ALA A 95 -10.56 9.60 -8.07
C ALA A 95 -9.61 10.24 -9.10
N MET A 96 -8.60 9.49 -9.56
CA MET A 96 -7.67 9.93 -10.60
C MET A 96 -8.38 10.24 -11.93
N VAL A 97 -9.32 9.39 -12.36
CA VAL A 97 -10.11 9.61 -13.59
C VAL A 97 -10.99 10.85 -13.47
N ILE A 98 -11.62 11.06 -12.31
CA ILE A 98 -12.45 12.26 -12.05
C ILE A 98 -11.57 13.52 -12.08
N SER A 99 -10.44 13.51 -11.38
CA SER A 99 -9.49 14.64 -11.39
C SER A 99 -8.97 14.92 -12.79
N PHE A 100 -8.69 13.89 -13.59
CA PHE A 100 -8.28 14.06 -14.99
C PHE A 100 -9.40 14.66 -15.86
N ALA A 101 -10.65 14.26 -15.66
CA ALA A 101 -11.78 14.79 -16.41
C ALA A 101 -11.94 16.30 -16.20
N VAL A 102 -11.64 16.79 -14.99
CA VAL A 102 -11.73 18.21 -14.60
C VAL A 102 -10.47 18.99 -15.00
N THR A 103 -9.27 18.50 -14.66
CA THR A 103 -8.01 19.25 -14.81
C THR A 103 -7.32 19.04 -16.17
N LYS A 104 -7.68 17.97 -16.91
CA LYS A 104 -7.08 17.54 -18.20
C LYS A 104 -5.57 17.29 -18.15
N ASN A 105 -4.96 17.25 -16.97
CA ASN A 105 -3.55 16.99 -16.77
C ASN A 105 -3.36 15.80 -15.83
N LEU A 106 -2.53 14.84 -16.25
CA LEU A 106 -2.12 13.69 -15.44
C LEU A 106 -0.76 13.99 -14.81
N TYR A 107 -0.75 14.61 -13.64
CA TYR A 107 0.51 14.95 -12.96
C TYR A 107 1.09 13.79 -12.13
N ALA A 108 0.29 12.75 -11.82
CA ALA A 108 0.64 11.71 -10.84
C ALA A 108 0.80 10.29 -11.41
N VAL A 109 0.81 10.12 -12.74
CA VAL A 109 0.95 8.81 -13.39
C VAL A 109 2.37 8.69 -13.95
N ASN A 110 3.26 8.10 -13.15
CA ASN A 110 4.62 7.78 -13.56
C ASN A 110 4.80 6.25 -13.69
N VAL A 111 5.99 5.84 -14.14
CA VAL A 111 6.38 4.41 -14.21
C VAL A 111 6.15 3.69 -12.88
N GLY A 112 6.44 4.35 -11.75
CA GLY A 112 6.18 3.79 -10.42
C GLY A 112 4.70 3.55 -10.13
N THR A 113 3.80 4.42 -10.59
CA THR A 113 2.34 4.26 -10.42
C THR A 113 1.83 3.04 -11.19
N ILE A 114 2.26 2.91 -12.45
CA ILE A 114 1.90 1.76 -13.30
C ILE A 114 2.46 0.46 -12.69
N PHE A 115 3.73 0.49 -12.26
CA PHE A 115 4.36 -0.65 -11.61
C PHE A 115 3.63 -1.06 -10.33
N SER A 116 3.23 -0.10 -9.50
CA SER A 116 2.50 -0.34 -8.25
C SER A 116 1.16 -1.04 -8.50
N ILE A 117 0.35 -0.51 -9.43
CA ILE A 117 -0.98 -1.07 -9.74
C ILE A 117 -0.87 -2.51 -10.26
N LEU A 118 0.12 -2.79 -11.10
CA LEU A 118 0.27 -4.11 -11.72
C LEU A 118 0.94 -5.14 -10.80
N PHE A 119 1.97 -4.74 -10.04
CA PHE A 119 2.86 -5.68 -9.36
C PHE A 119 2.71 -5.72 -7.84
N ASN A 120 2.05 -4.75 -7.19
CA ASN A 120 1.97 -4.74 -5.72
C ASN A 120 1.41 -6.05 -5.17
N GLY A 121 0.28 -6.50 -5.70
CA GLY A 121 -0.35 -7.74 -5.27
C GLY A 121 0.52 -8.98 -5.45
N LEU A 122 1.29 -9.04 -6.56
CA LEU A 122 2.21 -10.14 -6.83
C LEU A 122 3.41 -10.12 -5.88
N ILE A 123 3.97 -8.93 -5.63
CA ILE A 123 5.10 -8.75 -4.72
C ILE A 123 4.68 -9.11 -3.29
N ILE A 124 3.51 -8.67 -2.82
CA ILE A 124 2.98 -9.02 -1.50
C ILE A 124 2.80 -10.52 -1.38
N GLN A 125 2.18 -11.18 -2.36
CA GLN A 125 2.00 -12.64 -2.34
C GLN A 125 3.35 -13.39 -2.36
N THR A 126 4.34 -12.85 -3.07
CA THR A 126 5.69 -13.42 -3.13
C THR A 126 6.42 -13.24 -1.80
N ALA A 127 6.36 -12.04 -1.21
CA ALA A 127 6.94 -11.72 0.09
C ALA A 127 6.30 -12.54 1.22
N ASP A 128 5.00 -12.84 1.11
CA ASP A 128 4.31 -13.76 2.02
C ASP A 128 4.97 -15.13 2.05
N ARG A 129 5.39 -15.64 0.89
CA ARG A 129 5.98 -16.97 0.74
C ARG A 129 7.46 -17.01 1.10
N TYR A 130 8.23 -15.98 0.73
CA TYR A 130 9.70 -16.04 0.77
C TYR A 130 10.35 -15.26 1.90
N VAL A 131 9.80 -14.13 2.33
CA VAL A 131 10.48 -13.24 3.29
C VAL A 131 10.37 -13.76 4.73
N TRP A 132 9.22 -14.31 5.10
CA TRP A 132 9.03 -14.91 6.44
C TRP A 132 7.95 -16.01 6.45
N PRO A 133 8.22 -17.20 5.89
CA PRO A 133 7.20 -18.25 5.74
C PRO A 133 6.67 -18.80 7.07
N LYS A 134 7.43 -18.65 8.17
CA LYS A 134 7.03 -19.13 9.51
C LYS A 134 6.06 -18.20 10.24
N LEU A 135 5.80 -16.99 9.73
CA LEU A 135 4.92 -16.02 10.37
C LEU A 135 3.48 -16.38 10.00
N LYS A 136 2.78 -17.02 10.92
CA LYS A 136 1.35 -17.30 10.76
C LYS A 136 0.59 -15.97 10.75
N HIS A 137 -0.43 -15.88 9.90
CA HIS A 137 -1.32 -14.73 9.89
C HIS A 137 -2.09 -14.71 11.22
N ASN A 138 -1.79 -13.74 12.09
CA ASN A 138 -2.54 -13.52 13.32
C ASN A 138 -3.79 -12.68 13.03
N PHE A 139 -4.65 -13.16 12.14
CA PHE A 139 -5.90 -12.48 11.81
C PHE A 139 -6.90 -12.71 12.93
N LYS A 140 -6.96 -11.79 13.90
CA LYS A 140 -8.04 -11.75 14.88
C LYS A 140 -9.22 -11.03 14.23
N VAL A 141 -10.20 -11.79 13.75
CA VAL A 141 -11.53 -11.23 13.52
C VAL A 141 -12.08 -10.87 14.89
N LEU A 142 -12.23 -9.57 15.17
CA LEU A 142 -12.99 -9.10 16.32
C LEU A 142 -14.46 -9.48 16.11
N GLY A 143 -14.83 -10.68 16.54
CA GLY A 143 -16.21 -11.16 16.48
C GLY A 143 -16.46 -12.64 16.72
N ASN A 144 -15.48 -13.48 17.11
CA ASN A 144 -15.76 -14.89 17.39
C ASN A 144 -14.85 -15.52 18.47
N ASP A 145 -14.56 -14.77 19.54
CA ASP A 145 -14.13 -15.35 20.81
C ASP A 145 -15.25 -15.08 21.83
N ASP A 146 -16.21 -16.00 21.88
CA ASP A 146 -16.97 -16.44 23.06
C ASP A 146 -17.88 -17.63 22.66
N GLN A 147 -17.21 -18.76 22.36
CA GLN A 147 -17.51 -20.03 23.02
C GLN A 147 -16.28 -20.40 23.85
#